data_AF-A0A539D115-F1
#
_entry.id   AF-A0A539D115-F1
#
_cell.length_a   1.000
_cell.length_b   1.000
_cell.length_c   1.000
_cell.angle_alpha   90.00
_cell.angle_beta   90.00
_cell.angle_gamma   90.00
#
_symmetry.space_group_name_H-M   'P 1'
#
loop_
_entity.id
_entity.type
_entity.pdbx_description
1 polymer ?
#
loop_
_entity_poly.entity_id
_entity_poly.type
_entity_poly.pdbx_seq_one_letter_code
_entity_poly.pdbx_strand_id
1 'polypeptide(L)'
;YGGGNNSWYTDWAGYTGSNNQDGHMPKWNYGQIWNNAYTKLSGVPVNNISEGAWYVMMTNLHESGWHDNGEVSGWQHHYTNHIKNANAHSEAARWAGGLYGSSTGAYLADFDDDGIQEAVIYNDRLLGVFESIGGKLQWLFARGVDYDYSVVSNDNTYWADTDGDYNEVNHIAGLSDVSVAGWSSPAPATPSNWC
;
A
#
# COMPACT_ATOMS: atom_id res chain seq x y z
N TYR A 1 22.38 -1.41 -25.40
CA TYR A 1 22.27 -1.11 -23.97
C TYR A 1 23.56 -0.44 -23.52
N GLY A 2 23.53 0.88 -23.36
CA GLY A 2 24.74 1.69 -23.15
C GLY A 2 24.39 3.12 -22.79
N GLY A 3 23.63 3.29 -21.71
CA GLY A 3 23.52 4.57 -21.00
C GLY A 3 24.56 4.61 -19.86
N GLY A 4 24.87 5.80 -19.34
CA GLY A 4 25.76 5.95 -18.19
C GLY A 4 25.26 5.18 -16.96
N ASN A 5 26.12 4.96 -15.97
CA ASN A 5 25.91 4.05 -14.83
C ASN A 5 24.58 4.20 -14.06
N ASN A 6 23.87 5.33 -14.18
CA ASN A 6 22.61 5.63 -13.48
C ASN A 6 21.38 5.78 -14.39
N SER A 7 21.49 5.43 -15.67
CA SER A 7 20.37 5.63 -16.62
C SER A 7 19.14 4.82 -16.19
N TRP A 8 19.37 3.57 -15.77
CA TRP A 8 18.32 2.68 -15.25
C TRP A 8 17.54 3.28 -14.06
N TYR A 9 18.22 3.99 -13.15
CA TYR A 9 17.56 4.59 -11.98
C TYR A 9 16.68 5.76 -12.41
N THR A 10 17.18 6.58 -13.33
CA THR A 10 16.42 7.71 -13.89
C THR A 10 15.16 7.20 -14.60
N ASP A 11 15.29 6.10 -15.35
CA ASP A 11 14.20 5.48 -16.10
C ASP A 11 13.14 4.91 -15.15
N TRP A 12 13.53 4.14 -14.14
CA TRP A 12 12.61 3.64 -13.12
C TRP A 12 11.97 4.78 -12.33
N ALA A 13 12.77 5.67 -11.73
CA ALA A 13 12.29 6.70 -10.83
C ALA A 13 11.32 7.68 -11.52
N GLY A 14 11.52 7.94 -12.82
CA GLY A 14 10.66 8.80 -13.62
C GLY A 14 9.44 8.11 -14.25
N TYR A 15 9.30 6.79 -14.10
CA TYR A 15 8.29 6.02 -14.83
C TYR A 15 6.86 6.39 -14.41
N THR A 16 6.03 6.75 -15.39
CA THR A 16 4.58 7.06 -15.24
C THR A 16 3.76 6.45 -16.39
N GLY A 17 4.32 5.48 -17.10
CA GLY A 17 3.75 4.91 -18.31
C GLY A 17 2.47 4.10 -18.09
N SER A 18 1.85 3.65 -19.18
CA SER A 18 0.59 2.91 -19.16
C SER A 18 0.65 1.55 -18.45
N ASN A 19 1.84 0.97 -18.29
CA ASN A 19 2.02 -0.29 -17.59
C ASN A 19 2.16 -0.10 -16.07
N ASN A 20 2.17 1.14 -15.57
CA ASN A 20 1.85 1.39 -14.17
C ASN A 20 0.32 1.40 -14.09
N GLN A 21 -0.32 0.31 -13.64
CA GLN A 21 -1.79 0.24 -13.52
C GLN A 21 -2.33 0.64 -12.14
N ASP A 22 -1.48 1.11 -11.25
CA ASP A 22 -1.86 1.66 -9.94
C ASP A 22 -2.89 2.79 -10.09
N GLY A 23 -3.95 2.72 -9.29
CA GLY A 23 -5.11 3.61 -9.33
C GLY A 23 -4.90 4.96 -8.66
N HIS A 24 -3.69 5.24 -8.19
CA HIS A 24 -3.32 6.49 -7.54
C HIS A 24 -3.81 7.76 -8.21
N MET A 25 -4.21 8.72 -7.37
CA MET A 25 -4.73 10.02 -7.79
C MET A 25 -4.11 11.19 -7.01
N PRO A 26 -3.10 11.91 -7.54
CA PRO A 26 -2.58 11.84 -8.90
C PRO A 26 -1.61 10.68 -9.12
N LYS A 27 -1.42 10.28 -10.38
CA LYS A 27 -0.46 9.23 -10.73
C LYS A 27 0.97 9.67 -10.42
N TRP A 28 1.61 9.02 -9.45
CA TRP A 28 3.00 9.29 -9.11
C TRP A 28 3.96 8.45 -9.92
N ASN A 29 5.17 8.98 -10.10
CA ASN A 29 6.28 8.18 -10.56
C ASN A 29 6.85 7.33 -9.42
N TYR A 30 7.55 6.26 -9.77
CA TYR A 30 8.10 5.33 -8.79
C TYR A 30 9.10 5.97 -7.81
N GLY A 31 9.86 6.96 -8.27
CA GLY A 31 10.76 7.72 -7.41
C GLY A 31 9.99 8.52 -6.35
N GLN A 32 8.83 9.05 -6.69
CA GLN A 32 7.97 9.79 -5.77
C GLN A 32 7.31 8.87 -4.76
N ILE A 33 6.80 7.70 -5.17
CA ILE A 33 6.27 6.67 -4.25
C ILE A 33 7.35 6.32 -3.21
N TRP A 34 8.56 6.04 -3.66
CA TRP A 34 9.68 5.74 -2.77
C TRP A 34 10.06 6.90 -1.85
N ASN A 35 10.15 8.12 -2.37
CA ASN A 35 10.53 9.29 -1.57
C ASN A 35 9.47 9.65 -0.53
N ASN A 36 8.19 9.50 -0.86
CA ASN A 36 7.10 9.71 0.09
C ASN A 36 7.21 8.71 1.24
N ALA A 37 7.32 7.41 0.93
CA ALA A 37 7.52 6.35 1.91
C ALA A 37 8.75 6.57 2.79
N TYR A 38 9.90 6.85 2.17
CA TYR A 38 11.16 7.14 2.87
C TYR A 38 11.02 8.32 3.83
N THR A 39 10.44 9.43 3.35
CA THR A 39 10.34 10.67 4.12
C THR A 39 9.40 10.50 5.30
N LYS A 40 8.25 9.85 5.09
CA LYS A 40 7.29 9.56 6.15
C LYS A 40 7.92 8.65 7.19
N LEU A 41 8.45 7.51 6.77
CA LEU A 41 9.07 6.51 7.66
C LEU A 41 10.26 7.07 8.45
N SER A 42 11.08 7.93 7.84
CA SER A 42 12.20 8.57 8.55
C SER A 42 11.75 9.57 9.63
N GLY A 43 10.48 9.98 9.62
CA GLY A 43 9.90 10.95 10.56
C GLY A 43 9.10 10.35 11.72
N VAL A 44 8.91 9.03 11.77
CA VAL A 44 8.08 8.37 12.80
C VAL A 44 8.94 7.76 13.93
N PRO A 45 8.36 7.47 15.12
CA PRO A 45 9.08 6.80 16.19
C PRO A 45 9.62 5.43 15.75
N VAL A 46 10.83 5.11 16.19
CA VAL A 46 11.42 3.78 16.01
C VAL A 46 10.74 2.80 16.97
N ASN A 47 9.95 1.89 16.40
CA ASN A 47 9.28 0.77 17.05
C ASN A 47 9.16 -0.42 16.08
N ASN A 48 8.66 -1.57 16.56
CA ASN A 48 8.60 -2.79 15.75
C ASN A 48 7.73 -2.61 14.49
N ILE A 49 6.68 -1.79 14.55
CA ILE A 49 5.85 -1.45 13.39
C ILE A 49 6.66 -0.67 12.34
N SER A 50 7.46 0.33 12.75
CA SER A 50 8.32 1.10 11.82
C SER A 50 9.46 0.24 11.22
N GLU A 51 9.98 -0.73 11.97
CA GLU A 51 10.93 -1.72 11.43
C GLU A 51 10.25 -2.61 10.37
N GLY A 52 8.98 -2.97 10.59
CA GLY A 52 8.13 -3.61 9.57
C GLY A 52 7.93 -2.73 8.33
N ALA A 53 7.75 -1.42 8.49
CA ALA A 53 7.66 -0.48 7.37
C ALA A 53 8.95 -0.47 6.53
N TRP A 54 10.13 -0.49 7.17
CA TRP A 54 11.42 -0.60 6.48
C TRP A 54 11.51 -1.89 5.70
N TYR A 55 11.05 -3.00 6.29
CA TYR A 55 10.99 -4.28 5.59
C TYR A 55 10.12 -4.19 4.33
N VAL A 56 8.88 -3.72 4.43
CA VAL A 56 7.96 -3.54 3.28
C VAL A 56 8.58 -2.67 2.20
N MET A 57 9.06 -1.49 2.57
CA MET A 57 9.63 -0.51 1.65
C MET A 57 10.85 -1.07 0.90
N MET A 58 11.78 -1.71 1.62
CA MET A 58 13.05 -2.15 1.03
C MET A 58 12.92 -3.44 0.22
N THR A 59 11.99 -4.31 0.57
CA THR A 59 11.74 -5.55 -0.17
C THR A 59 10.96 -5.31 -1.46
N ASN A 60 10.08 -4.30 -1.48
CA ASN A 60 9.35 -3.89 -2.68
C ASN A 60 10.17 -2.95 -3.60
N LEU A 61 11.29 -2.39 -3.14
CA LEU A 61 12.34 -1.77 -3.98
C LEU A 61 13.19 -2.85 -4.71
N HIS A 62 12.56 -3.89 -5.24
CA HIS A 62 13.25 -5.02 -5.82
C HIS A 62 13.81 -4.69 -7.21
N GLU A 63 15.12 -4.91 -7.38
CA GLU A 63 15.86 -4.92 -8.65
C GLU A 63 15.41 -3.83 -9.65
N SER A 64 15.75 -2.58 -9.35
CA SER A 64 15.27 -1.44 -10.16
C SER A 64 15.95 -1.26 -11.52
N GLY A 65 16.91 -2.12 -11.86
CA GLY A 65 17.76 -2.00 -13.06
C GLY A 65 17.30 -2.81 -14.28
N TRP A 66 16.42 -3.79 -14.11
CA TRP A 66 16.02 -4.68 -15.21
C TRP A 66 15.03 -3.97 -16.16
N HIS A 67 15.18 -4.23 -17.45
CA HIS A 67 14.30 -3.68 -18.48
C HIS A 67 13.98 -4.76 -19.52
N ASP A 68 12.71 -4.92 -19.85
CA ASP A 68 12.23 -5.82 -20.91
C ASP A 68 12.05 -5.02 -22.20
N ASN A 69 12.86 -5.33 -23.23
CA ASN A 69 12.85 -4.63 -24.51
C ASN A 69 13.01 -3.09 -24.41
N GLY A 70 13.70 -2.60 -23.37
CA GLY A 70 13.95 -1.18 -23.15
C GLY A 70 12.91 -0.46 -22.28
N GLU A 71 11.89 -1.16 -21.80
CA GLU A 71 10.94 -0.65 -20.80
C GLU A 71 11.22 -1.26 -19.43
N VAL A 72 10.84 -0.57 -18.35
CA VAL A 72 10.88 -1.14 -17.00
C VAL A 72 10.13 -2.47 -17.02
N SER A 73 10.71 -3.50 -16.41
CA SER A 73 10.18 -4.88 -16.45
C SER A 73 8.75 -4.95 -15.92
N GLY A 74 7.93 -5.83 -16.52
CA GLY A 74 6.53 -5.98 -16.09
C GLY A 74 6.38 -6.33 -14.61
N TRP A 75 7.18 -7.29 -14.13
CA TRP A 75 7.17 -7.70 -12.73
C TRP A 75 7.57 -6.58 -11.77
N GLN A 76 8.36 -5.61 -12.24
CA GLN A 76 8.86 -4.52 -11.41
C GLN A 76 7.78 -3.49 -11.11
N HIS A 77 6.80 -3.32 -12.00
CA HIS A 77 5.60 -2.51 -11.75
C HIS A 77 4.82 -3.04 -10.55
N HIS A 78 4.59 -4.35 -10.51
CA HIS A 78 3.87 -5.02 -9.44
C HIS A 78 4.52 -4.76 -8.07
N TYR A 79 5.83 -4.96 -7.92
CA TYR A 79 6.49 -4.71 -6.64
C TYR A 79 6.58 -3.22 -6.29
N THR A 80 6.89 -2.37 -7.26
CA THR A 80 7.21 -0.97 -6.98
C THR A 80 6.01 -0.23 -6.38
N ASN A 81 4.80 -0.51 -6.85
CA ASN A 81 3.61 0.17 -6.34
C ASN A 81 3.29 -0.23 -4.90
N HIS A 82 3.68 -1.43 -4.45
CA HIS A 82 3.50 -1.87 -3.06
C HIS A 82 4.44 -1.15 -2.07
N ILE A 83 5.40 -0.35 -2.55
CA ILE A 83 6.25 0.50 -1.68
C ILE A 83 5.37 1.45 -0.84
N LYS A 84 4.24 1.91 -1.39
CA LYS A 84 3.29 2.81 -0.69
C LYS A 84 2.79 2.23 0.63
N ASN A 85 2.61 0.92 0.74
CA ASN A 85 2.08 0.26 1.92
C ASN A 85 2.94 0.46 3.18
N ALA A 86 4.21 0.84 3.04
CA ALA A 86 5.05 1.27 4.15
C ALA A 86 4.53 2.54 4.85
N ASN A 87 3.75 3.38 4.16
CA ASN A 87 3.12 4.57 4.72
C ASN A 87 2.06 4.22 5.77
N ALA A 88 1.27 3.17 5.55
CA ALA A 88 0.31 2.68 6.54
C ALA A 88 1.00 2.20 7.82
N HIS A 89 2.12 1.50 7.69
CA HIS A 89 2.96 1.11 8.82
C HIS A 89 3.54 2.34 9.53
N SER A 90 3.94 3.36 8.78
CA SER A 90 4.48 4.61 9.35
C SER A 90 3.42 5.34 10.19
N GLU A 91 2.18 5.46 9.72
CA GLU A 91 1.09 6.04 10.52
C GLU A 91 0.75 5.19 11.75
N ALA A 92 0.74 3.86 11.60
CA ALA A 92 0.56 2.96 12.73
C ALA A 92 1.70 3.06 13.76
N ALA A 93 2.94 3.30 13.33
CA ALA A 93 4.06 3.55 14.23
C ALA A 93 3.88 4.85 15.02
N ARG A 94 3.33 5.91 14.41
CA ARG A 94 2.95 7.15 15.12
C ARG A 94 1.86 6.89 16.16
N TRP A 95 0.83 6.12 15.79
CA TRP A 95 -0.22 5.71 16.70
C TRP A 95 0.34 4.90 17.89
N ALA A 96 1.20 3.91 17.63
CA ALA A 96 1.85 3.10 18.67
C ALA A 96 2.75 3.95 19.58
N GLY A 97 3.42 4.96 19.02
CA GLY A 97 4.21 5.95 19.75
C GLY A 97 3.38 6.98 20.55
N GLY A 98 2.05 6.89 20.53
CA GLY A 98 1.17 7.79 21.30
C GLY A 98 1.05 9.20 20.71
N LEU A 99 1.31 9.37 19.41
CA LEU A 99 1.24 10.66 18.73
C LEU A 99 -0.16 11.02 18.22
N TYR A 100 -1.15 10.14 18.43
CA TYR A 100 -2.54 10.41 18.10
C TYR A 100 -3.18 11.23 19.23
N GLY A 101 -3.89 12.31 18.87
CA GLY A 101 -4.44 13.26 19.83
C GLY A 101 -5.64 12.74 20.63
N SER A 102 -6.19 11.58 20.28
CA SER A 102 -7.30 10.91 20.98
C SER A 102 -6.96 9.44 21.17
N SER A 103 -7.49 8.82 22.23
CA SER A 103 -7.29 7.39 22.52
C SER A 103 -8.18 6.47 21.68
N THR A 104 -9.20 7.02 21.02
CA THR A 104 -10.11 6.30 20.13
C THR A 104 -10.57 7.21 19.02
N GLY A 105 -10.80 6.66 17.83
CA GLY A 105 -11.42 7.42 16.75
C GLY A 105 -11.79 6.56 15.56
N ALA A 106 -12.60 7.14 14.69
CA ALA A 106 -12.91 6.62 13.37
C ALA A 106 -12.99 7.79 12.39
N TYR A 107 -12.28 7.71 11.27
CA TYR A 107 -12.22 8.76 10.26
C TYR A 107 -11.83 8.20 8.89
N LEU A 108 -11.98 9.02 7.85
CA LEU A 108 -11.41 8.76 6.53
C LEU A 108 -10.09 9.50 6.41
N ALA A 109 -9.06 8.84 5.91
CA ALA A 109 -7.77 9.44 5.59
C ALA A 109 -7.06 8.63 4.52
N ASP A 110 -6.29 9.33 3.69
CA ASP A 110 -5.32 8.75 2.76
C ASP A 110 -4.14 8.21 3.57
N PHE A 111 -4.18 6.92 3.91
CA PHE A 111 -3.37 6.34 4.97
C PHE A 111 -2.04 5.79 4.44
N ASP A 112 -2.07 5.20 3.24
CA ASP A 112 -0.91 4.75 2.49
C ASP A 112 -0.38 5.81 1.52
N ASP A 113 -0.93 7.02 1.55
CA ASP A 113 -0.60 8.16 0.67
C ASP A 113 -0.63 7.69 -0.78
N ASP A 114 -1.84 7.45 -1.26
CA ASP A 114 -2.28 6.84 -2.52
C ASP A 114 -3.21 7.80 -3.31
N GLY A 115 -3.80 8.77 -2.60
CA GLY A 115 -4.75 9.77 -3.13
C GLY A 115 -6.21 9.38 -2.96
N ILE A 116 -6.49 8.14 -2.53
CA ILE A 116 -7.79 7.66 -2.09
C ILE A 116 -7.83 7.72 -0.55
N GLN A 117 -9.01 7.69 0.05
CA GLN A 117 -9.15 7.69 1.51
C GLN A 117 -9.64 6.34 2.00
N GLU A 118 -8.97 5.81 3.00
CA GLU A 118 -9.29 4.56 3.68
C GLU A 118 -10.10 4.86 4.94
N ALA A 119 -10.95 3.92 5.34
CA ALA A 119 -11.64 4.01 6.61
C ALA A 119 -10.73 3.51 7.75
N VAL A 120 -10.33 4.44 8.61
CA VAL A 120 -9.48 4.18 9.77
C VAL A 120 -10.35 4.10 11.02
N ILE A 121 -10.16 3.04 11.81
CA ILE A 121 -10.75 2.90 13.14
C ILE A 121 -9.66 2.48 14.13
N TYR A 122 -9.60 3.14 15.28
CA TYR A 122 -8.55 2.82 16.26
C TYR A 122 -9.01 3.04 17.70
N ASN A 123 -8.31 2.38 18.61
CA ASN A 123 -8.30 2.64 20.04
C ASN A 123 -6.87 2.53 20.59
N ASP A 124 -6.69 2.47 21.91
CA ASP A 124 -5.36 2.32 22.54
C ASP A 124 -4.67 0.97 22.30
N ARG A 125 -5.33 0.02 21.63
CA ARG A 125 -4.87 -1.37 21.46
C ARG A 125 -4.87 -1.86 20.03
N LEU A 126 -5.80 -1.38 19.20
CA LEU A 126 -5.96 -1.78 17.82
C LEU A 126 -6.07 -0.55 16.93
N LEU A 127 -5.46 -0.63 15.75
CA LEU A 127 -5.67 0.30 14.64
C LEU A 127 -5.96 -0.54 13.41
N GLY A 128 -7.17 -0.39 12.86
CA GLY A 128 -7.61 -1.05 11.65
C GLY A 128 -7.82 -0.04 10.53
N VAL A 129 -7.39 -0.39 9.32
CA VAL A 129 -7.52 0.42 8.11
C VAL A 129 -8.21 -0.42 7.05
N PHE A 130 -9.36 0.07 6.61
CA PHE A 130 -10.20 -0.59 5.63
C PHE A 130 -10.08 0.10 4.29
N GLU A 131 -9.71 -0.70 3.30
CA GLU A 131 -9.55 -0.27 1.93
C GLU A 131 -10.89 0.08 1.30
N SER A 132 -10.89 1.12 0.48
CA SER A 132 -12.08 1.53 -0.27
C SER A 132 -12.47 0.45 -1.29
N ILE A 133 -11.48 -0.28 -1.82
CA ILE A 133 -11.65 -1.38 -2.74
C ILE A 133 -12.04 -2.63 -1.97
N GLY A 134 -13.32 -3.01 -2.10
CA GLY A 134 -13.88 -4.22 -1.50
C GLY A 134 -14.17 -4.14 0.00
N GLY A 135 -13.86 -3.02 0.66
CA GLY A 135 -14.14 -2.85 2.10
C GLY A 135 -13.31 -3.79 2.99
N LYS A 136 -12.20 -4.31 2.48
CA LYS A 136 -11.35 -5.28 3.18
C LYS A 136 -10.53 -4.60 4.28
N LEU A 137 -10.30 -5.30 5.38
CA LEU A 137 -9.35 -4.89 6.42
C LEU A 137 -7.92 -5.14 5.90
N GLN A 138 -7.39 -4.13 5.23
CA GLN A 138 -6.09 -4.17 4.57
C GLN A 138 -4.95 -4.19 5.57
N TRP A 139 -5.03 -3.31 6.59
CA TRP A 139 -4.07 -3.29 7.68
C TRP A 139 -4.76 -3.40 9.04
N LEU A 140 -4.26 -4.30 9.89
CA LEU A 140 -4.59 -4.33 11.31
C LEU A 140 -3.30 -4.34 12.12
N PHE A 141 -3.16 -3.37 13.01
CA PHE A 141 -2.05 -3.26 13.94
C PHE A 141 -2.53 -3.42 15.37
N ALA A 142 -1.66 -3.98 16.21
CA ALA A 142 -1.92 -4.12 17.64
C ALA A 142 -0.79 -3.51 18.45
N ARG A 143 -1.11 -2.95 19.63
CA ARG A 143 -0.16 -2.43 20.60
C ARG A 143 -0.52 -2.78 22.04
N GLY A 144 0.49 -2.80 22.90
CA GLY A 144 0.36 -2.98 24.33
C GLY A 144 1.51 -2.36 25.10
N VAL A 145 1.73 -2.84 26.34
CA VAL A 145 2.80 -2.30 27.20
C VAL A 145 4.18 -2.67 26.63
N ASP A 146 4.34 -3.91 26.17
CA ASP A 146 5.62 -4.47 25.72
C ASP A 146 5.55 -5.01 24.28
N TYR A 147 4.53 -4.63 23.50
CA TYR A 147 4.39 -5.08 22.12
C TYR A 147 3.77 -4.02 21.22
N ASP A 148 4.15 -4.08 19.96
CA ASP A 148 3.53 -3.40 18.83
C ASP A 148 3.84 -4.24 17.57
N TYR A 149 2.86 -4.54 16.73
CA TYR A 149 3.09 -5.35 15.52
C TYR A 149 1.94 -5.23 14.51
N SER A 150 2.22 -5.59 13.25
CA SER A 150 1.21 -5.86 12.23
C SER A 150 0.58 -7.23 12.48
N VAL A 151 -0.74 -7.28 12.62
CA VAL A 151 -1.57 -8.49 12.79
C VAL A 151 -2.04 -9.02 11.43
N VAL A 152 -2.49 -8.10 10.58
CA VAL A 152 -2.97 -8.38 9.22
C VAL A 152 -2.32 -7.36 8.30
N SER A 153 -1.60 -7.85 7.30
CA SER A 153 -1.20 -7.09 6.12
C SER A 153 -0.79 -8.05 5.00
N ASN A 154 -0.86 -7.60 3.75
CA ASN A 154 -0.48 -8.39 2.56
C ASN A 154 0.50 -7.61 1.66
N ASP A 155 1.38 -6.81 2.26
CA ASP A 155 2.24 -5.83 1.55
C ASP A 155 3.39 -6.46 0.75
N ASN A 156 3.72 -7.71 1.08
CA ASN A 156 4.82 -8.47 0.49
C ASN A 156 4.31 -9.72 -0.20
N THR A 157 3.54 -9.48 -1.26
CA THR A 157 2.83 -10.48 -2.03
C THR A 157 3.35 -10.49 -3.46
N TYR A 158 3.54 -11.70 -4.00
CA TYR A 158 3.95 -11.93 -5.39
C TYR A 158 2.73 -12.08 -6.26
N TRP A 159 2.57 -11.41 -7.41
CA TRP A 159 1.56 -11.89 -8.37
C TRP A 159 1.73 -11.39 -9.81
N ALA A 160 1.00 -12.06 -10.71
CA ALA A 160 0.80 -11.75 -12.12
C ALA A 160 -0.47 -10.90 -12.28
N ASP A 161 -0.37 -9.75 -12.95
CA ASP A 161 -1.51 -8.97 -13.48
C ASP A 161 -2.06 -7.79 -12.64
N THR A 162 -1.54 -7.48 -11.44
CA THR A 162 -1.98 -6.27 -10.67
C THR A 162 -0.83 -5.39 -10.21
N ASP A 163 -1.02 -4.06 -10.27
CA ASP A 163 -0.01 -3.05 -9.96
C ASP A 163 -0.30 -2.26 -8.67
N GLY A 164 -0.78 -2.92 -7.61
CA GLY A 164 -0.83 -2.36 -6.24
C GLY A 164 -2.19 -2.17 -5.58
N ASP A 165 -3.28 -2.19 -6.36
CA ASP A 165 -4.64 -2.04 -5.83
C ASP A 165 -5.39 -3.37 -5.84
N TYR A 166 -5.91 -3.82 -4.68
CA TYR A 166 -6.34 -5.22 -4.54
C TYR A 166 -7.82 -5.44 -4.31
N ASN A 167 -8.36 -6.46 -4.99
CA ASN A 167 -9.22 -7.47 -4.38
C ASN A 167 -9.19 -8.76 -5.23
N GLU A 168 -8.07 -9.49 -5.23
CA GLU A 168 -7.82 -10.55 -6.22
C GLU A 168 -7.02 -11.75 -5.69
N VAL A 169 -6.88 -12.77 -6.55
CA VAL A 169 -6.50 -14.19 -6.39
C VAL A 169 -5.65 -14.55 -5.16
N ASN A 170 -4.58 -13.82 -4.86
CA ASN A 170 -3.67 -14.11 -3.75
C ASN A 170 -3.36 -12.90 -2.84
N HIS A 171 -3.99 -11.76 -3.08
CA HIS A 171 -3.90 -10.55 -2.28
C HIS A 171 -5.09 -10.47 -1.31
N ILE A 172 -5.27 -11.54 -0.54
CA ILE A 172 -6.38 -11.70 0.39
C ILE A 172 -6.03 -11.02 1.71
N ALA A 173 -6.62 -9.85 1.96
CA ALA A 173 -6.53 -9.16 3.24
C ALA A 173 -7.61 -9.67 4.22
N GLY A 174 -7.62 -9.14 5.44
CA GLY A 174 -8.64 -9.48 6.43
C GLY A 174 -10.04 -9.13 5.92
N LEU A 175 -11.02 -9.99 6.20
CA LEU A 175 -12.43 -9.78 5.81
C LEU A 175 -12.64 -9.63 4.28
N SER A 176 -11.71 -10.10 3.45
CA SER A 176 -11.88 -10.01 1.98
C SER A 176 -13.06 -10.85 1.47
N ASP A 177 -13.57 -11.80 2.26
CA ASP A 177 -14.76 -12.60 1.97
C ASP A 177 -16.07 -11.81 2.02
N VAL A 178 -16.09 -10.64 2.68
CA VAL A 178 -17.24 -9.73 2.65
C VAL A 178 -17.20 -8.76 1.47
N SER A 179 -16.11 -8.76 0.70
CA SER A 179 -16.04 -8.03 -0.55
C SER A 179 -16.96 -8.72 -1.56
N VAL A 180 -18.03 -8.03 -1.97
CA VAL A 180 -18.73 -8.41 -3.20
C VAL A 180 -17.70 -8.34 -4.33
N ALA A 181 -17.47 -9.47 -5.00
CA ALA A 181 -16.49 -9.65 -6.09
C ALA A 181 -16.10 -8.31 -6.74
N GLY A 182 -14.82 -7.94 -6.59
CA GLY A 182 -14.29 -6.61 -6.89
C GLY A 182 -14.85 -6.04 -8.20
N TRP A 183 -15.23 -4.77 -8.14
CA TRP A 183 -15.82 -4.04 -9.25
C TRP A 183 -14.83 -3.94 -10.43
N SER A 184 -14.84 -4.91 -11.34
CA SER A 184 -14.20 -4.82 -12.66
C SER A 184 -15.27 -4.46 -13.70
N SER A 185 -15.58 -3.16 -13.81
CA SER A 185 -16.57 -2.57 -14.74
C SER A 185 -18.05 -3.00 -14.60
N PRO A 186 -19.02 -2.09 -14.83
CA PRO A 186 -20.42 -2.39 -14.63
C PRO A 186 -20.97 -3.26 -15.77
N ALA A 187 -21.23 -4.54 -15.48
CA ALA A 187 -22.26 -5.26 -16.22
C ALA A 187 -23.62 -4.56 -15.95
N PRO A 188 -24.49 -4.39 -16.96
CA PRO A 188 -25.73 -3.64 -16.81
C PRO A 188 -26.61 -4.28 -15.74
N ALA A 189 -26.94 -3.50 -14.70
CA ALA A 189 -27.77 -3.95 -13.59
C ALA A 189 -29.15 -4.38 -14.09
N THR A 190 -29.47 -5.66 -13.98
CA THR A 190 -30.86 -6.11 -13.92
C THR A 190 -31.40 -5.83 -12.51
N PRO A 191 -32.50 -5.08 -12.37
CA PRO A 191 -33.07 -4.81 -11.06
C PRO A 191 -33.67 -6.10 -10.50
N SER A 192 -33.16 -6.59 -9.37
CA SER A 192 -33.86 -7.60 -8.57
C SER A 192 -34.57 -6.91 -7.42
N ASN A 193 -35.90 -6.94 -7.49
CA ASN A 193 -36.80 -6.52 -6.42
C ASN A 193 -36.67 -7.48 -5.25
N TRP A 194 -36.47 -6.94 -4.04
CA TRP A 194 -36.79 -7.64 -2.81
C TRP A 194 -37.56 -6.70 -1.88
N CYS A 195 -38.84 -7.05 -1.69
CA CYS A 195 -39.57 -6.84 -0.45
C CYS A 195 -39.09 -7.86 0.58
#